data_AF-A0A349M085-F1
#
_entry.id   AF-A0A349M085-F1
#
_cell.length_a   1.000
_cell.length_b   1.000
_cell.length_c   1.000
_cell.angle_alpha   90.00
_cell.angle_beta   90.00
_cell.angle_gamma   90.00
#
_symmetry.space_group_name_H-M   'P 1'
#
loop_
_entity.id
_entity.type
_entity.pdbx_description
1 polymer ?
#
loop_
_entity_poly.entity_id
_entity_poly.type
_entity_poly.pdbx_seq_one_letter_code
_entity_poly.pdbx_strand_id
1 'polypeptide(L)'
;VDVSWKDQKQIRIDLVTSVEKSALLVLSCEVLSNIKRLLFRLHAARNKGQVLSYLDMKGGIDGKLWYYRAFCNALRARKEYPDLLYELEVAVRELENLIY
;
A
#
# COMPACT_ATOMS: atom_id res chain seq x y z
N VAL A 1 18.84 14.40 9.07
CA VAL A 1 18.03 13.51 9.91
C VAL A 1 17.37 12.51 8.98
N ASP A 2 17.72 11.23 9.07
CA ASP A 2 17.03 10.21 8.28
C ASP A 2 15.61 10.05 8.83
N VAL A 3 14.63 10.35 7.98
CA VAL A 3 13.21 10.24 8.32
C VAL A 3 12.86 8.76 8.39
N SER A 4 12.19 8.30 9.45
CA SER A 4 11.84 6.89 9.62
C SER A 4 10.92 6.41 8.49
N TRP A 5 10.89 5.10 8.21
CA TRP A 5 9.98 4.54 7.19
C TRP A 5 8.52 4.92 7.47
N LYS A 6 8.11 4.88 8.75
CA LYS A 6 6.75 5.21 9.18
C LYS A 6 6.43 6.68 8.89
N ASP A 7 7.34 7.59 9.23
CA ASP A 7 7.16 9.02 8.98
C ASP A 7 7.10 9.32 7.48
N GLN A 8 7.94 8.66 6.68
CA GLN A 8 7.86 8.75 5.22
C GLN A 8 6.49 8.30 4.68
N LYS A 9 5.89 7.26 5.28
CA LYS A 9 4.55 6.79 4.90
C LYS A 9 3.45 7.72 5.38
N GLN A 10 3.57 8.30 6.56
CA GLN A 10 2.62 9.31 7.03
C GLN A 10 2.59 10.52 6.10
N ILE A 11 3.75 11.05 5.71
CA ILE A 11 3.84 12.15 4.72
C ILE A 11 3.10 11.79 3.42
N ARG A 12 3.23 10.55 2.94
CA ARG A 12 2.51 10.11 1.74
C ARG A 12 1.00 10.01 1.93
N ILE A 13 0.53 9.57 3.10
CA ILE A 13 -0.89 9.55 3.44
C ILE A 13 -1.43 10.99 3.50
N ASP A 14 -0.69 11.90 4.12
CA ASP A 14 -1.10 13.31 4.24
C ASP A 14 -1.19 13.97 2.85
N LEU A 15 -0.25 13.67 1.95
CA LEU A 15 -0.27 14.17 0.57
C LEU A 15 -1.53 13.76 -0.19
N VAL A 16 -2.07 12.54 0.01
CA VAL A 16 -3.30 12.08 -0.67
C VAL A 16 -4.46 13.07 -0.48
N THR A 17 -4.50 13.74 0.67
CA THR A 17 -5.59 14.67 1.00
C THR A 17 -5.50 16.00 0.26
N SER A 18 -4.30 16.42 -0.17
CA SER A 18 -4.04 17.79 -0.64
C SER A 18 -3.51 17.88 -2.07
N VAL A 19 -2.98 16.79 -2.64
CA VAL A 19 -2.43 16.83 -4.01
C VAL A 19 -3.50 17.04 -5.09
N GLU A 20 -3.05 17.56 -6.23
CA GLU A 20 -3.82 17.67 -7.47
C GLU A 20 -4.29 16.30 -7.98
N LYS A 21 -5.42 16.26 -8.70
CA LYS A 21 -6.06 15.01 -9.16
C LYS A 21 -5.11 14.12 -9.98
N SER A 22 -4.34 14.71 -10.89
CA SER A 22 -3.38 13.97 -11.72
C SER A 22 -2.26 13.35 -10.89
N ALA A 23 -1.74 14.08 -9.90
CA ALA A 23 -0.74 13.56 -8.97
C ALA A 23 -1.33 12.45 -8.08
N LEU A 24 -2.58 12.61 -7.62
CA LEU A 24 -3.30 11.60 -6.87
C LEU A 24 -3.46 10.29 -7.65
N LEU A 25 -3.80 10.38 -8.95
CA LEU A 25 -3.88 9.21 -9.82
C LEU A 25 -2.54 8.46 -9.90
N VAL A 26 -1.44 9.19 -10.14
CA VAL A 26 -0.09 8.60 -10.22
C VAL A 26 0.29 7.92 -8.91
N LEU A 27 0.09 8.60 -7.77
CA LEU A 27 0.36 8.05 -6.44
C LEU A 27 -0.45 6.78 -6.17
N SER A 28 -1.73 6.78 -6.52
CA SER A 28 -2.63 5.65 -6.32
C SER A 28 -2.24 4.45 -7.19
N CYS A 29 -1.87 4.69 -8.45
CA CYS A 29 -1.35 3.65 -9.34
C CYS A 29 -0.02 3.06 -8.86
N GLU A 30 0.89 3.89 -8.33
CA GLU A 30 2.15 3.41 -7.73
C GLU A 30 1.87 2.49 -6.53
N VAL A 31 0.94 2.87 -5.65
CA VAL A 31 0.55 2.05 -4.50
C VAL A 31 -0.10 0.74 -4.95
N LEU A 32 -1.02 0.77 -5.92
CA LEU A 32 -1.63 -0.44 -6.45
C LEU A 32 -0.59 -1.38 -7.06
N SER A 33 0.34 -0.83 -7.85
CA SER A 33 1.43 -1.59 -8.45
C SER A 33 2.33 -2.23 -7.38
N ASN A 34 2.61 -1.51 -6.29
CA ASN A 34 3.36 -2.06 -5.16
C ASN A 34 2.66 -3.24 -4.49
N ILE A 35 1.35 -3.15 -4.28
CA ILE A 35 0.55 -4.23 -3.70
C ILE A 35 0.52 -5.43 -4.66
N LYS A 36 0.20 -5.23 -5.94
CA LYS A 36 0.14 -6.29 -6.95
C LYS A 36 1.50 -6.99 -7.13
N ARG A 37 2.62 -6.26 -7.09
CA ARG A 37 3.97 -6.86 -7.10
C ARG A 37 4.24 -7.72 -5.86
N LEU A 38 3.77 -7.30 -4.69
CA LEU A 38 3.92 -8.09 -3.46
C LEU A 38 3.05 -9.35 -3.52
N LEU A 39 1.79 -9.24 -3.94
CA LEU A 39 0.89 -10.36 -4.18
C LEU A 39 1.50 -11.38 -5.13
N PHE A 40 2.00 -10.92 -6.28
CA PHE A 40 2.68 -11.79 -7.25
C PHE A 40 3.83 -12.57 -6.61
N ARG A 41 4.67 -11.90 -5.81
CA ARG A 41 5.79 -12.56 -5.11
C ARG A 41 5.29 -13.58 -4.08
N LEU A 42 4.24 -13.26 -3.33
CA LEU A 42 3.67 -14.15 -2.31
C LEU A 42 3.01 -15.39 -2.94
N HIS A 43 2.32 -15.23 -4.07
CA HIS A 43 1.74 -16.34 -4.82
C HIS A 43 2.81 -17.23 -5.46
N ALA A 44 3.87 -16.64 -6.01
CA ALA A 44 4.95 -17.37 -6.66
C ALA A 44 5.93 -18.04 -5.68
N ALA A 45 5.93 -17.62 -4.41
CA ALA A 45 6.90 -18.09 -3.43
C ALA A 45 6.61 -19.53 -2.97
N ARG A 46 7.59 -20.42 -3.16
CA ARG A 46 7.59 -21.76 -2.54
C ARG A 46 7.69 -21.69 -1.01
N ASN A 47 8.32 -20.64 -0.49
CA ASN A 47 8.41 -20.35 0.93
C ASN A 47 8.08 -18.87 1.17
N LYS A 48 6.84 -18.61 1.62
CA LYS A 48 6.36 -17.25 1.92
C LYS A 48 7.18 -16.56 3.01
N GLY A 49 7.78 -17.31 3.95
CA GLY A 49 8.57 -16.77 5.05
C GLY A 49 9.78 -15.94 4.59
N GLN A 50 10.45 -16.32 3.49
CA GLN A 50 11.55 -15.53 2.92
C GLN A 50 11.08 -14.21 2.30
N VAL A 51 9.89 -14.20 1.70
CA VAL A 51 9.30 -12.96 1.17
C VAL A 51 8.92 -12.04 2.31
N LEU A 52 8.36 -12.58 3.39
CA LEU A 52 7.94 -11.81 4.56
C LEU A 52 9.14 -11.24 5.33
N SER A 53 10.20 -12.02 5.57
CA SER A 53 11.40 -11.52 6.27
C SER A 53 12.12 -10.40 5.50
N TYR A 54 12.07 -10.42 4.17
CA TYR A 54 12.56 -9.31 3.35
C TYR A 54 11.82 -7.98 3.63
N LEU A 55 10.58 -8.03 4.16
CA LEU A 55 9.78 -6.85 4.47
C LEU A 55 10.12 -6.21 5.82
N ASP A 56 10.83 -6.91 6.71
CA ASP A 56 11.11 -6.44 8.07
C ASP A 56 11.87 -5.11 8.08
N MET A 57 12.76 -4.89 7.11
CA MET A 57 13.51 -3.63 6.97
C MET A 57 12.66 -2.45 6.47
N LYS A 58 11.39 -2.67 6.09
CA LYS A 58 10.50 -1.67 5.46
C LYS A 58 9.12 -1.64 6.11
N GLY A 59 9.11 -1.61 7.44
CA GLY A 59 7.91 -1.57 8.26
C GLY A 59 7.28 -2.93 8.55
N GLY A 60 7.92 -4.03 8.12
CA GLY A 60 7.36 -5.37 8.23
C GLY A 60 6.06 -5.51 7.43
N ILE A 61 5.42 -6.66 7.59
CA ILE A 61 4.14 -6.91 6.92
C ILE A 61 3.01 -6.06 7.50
N ASP A 62 2.97 -5.94 8.83
CA ASP A 62 1.94 -5.18 9.54
C ASP A 62 2.01 -3.69 9.20
N GLY A 63 3.22 -3.11 9.15
CA GLY A 63 3.39 -1.72 8.75
C GLY A 63 2.98 -1.48 7.31
N LYS A 64 3.25 -2.41 6.39
CA LYS A 64 2.77 -2.31 5.01
C LYS A 64 1.25 -2.34 4.93
N LEU A 65 0.61 -3.28 5.63
CA LEU A 65 -0.85 -3.36 5.69
C LEU A 65 -1.47 -2.10 6.30
N TRP A 66 -0.90 -1.60 7.39
CA TRP A 66 -1.28 -0.30 7.97
C TRP A 66 -1.22 0.82 6.91
N TYR A 67 -0.10 0.93 6.20
CA TYR A 67 0.08 1.96 5.17
C TYR A 67 -0.96 1.85 4.06
N TYR A 68 -1.19 0.64 3.52
CA TYR A 68 -2.13 0.46 2.41
C TYR A 68 -3.58 0.73 2.84
N ARG A 69 -3.98 0.29 4.04
CA ARG A 69 -5.30 0.60 4.63
C ARG A 69 -5.48 2.10 4.82
N ALA A 70 -4.49 2.76 5.42
CA ALA A 70 -4.52 4.21 5.64
C ALA A 70 -4.59 5.00 4.32
N PHE A 71 -3.85 4.56 3.30
CA PHE A 71 -3.90 5.13 1.96
C PHE A 71 -5.30 5.01 1.35
N CYS A 72 -5.93 3.84 1.42
CA CYS A 72 -7.30 3.64 0.91
C CYS A 72 -8.30 4.54 1.65
N ASN A 73 -8.17 4.69 2.97
CA ASN A 73 -9.03 5.57 3.76
C ASN A 73 -8.88 7.05 3.35
N ALA A 74 -7.63 7.51 3.14
CA ALA A 74 -7.37 8.86 2.67
C ALA A 74 -7.92 9.11 1.26
N LEU A 75 -7.74 8.14 0.34
CA LEU A 75 -8.28 8.22 -1.02
C LEU A 75 -9.82 8.21 -1.02
N ARG A 76 -10.45 7.40 -0.16
CA ARG A 76 -11.92 7.37 -0.01
C ARG A 76 -12.48 8.73 0.39
N ALA A 77 -11.79 9.47 1.26
CA ALA A 77 -12.20 10.81 1.67
C ALA A 77 -12.19 11.82 0.50
N ARG A 78 -11.32 11.63 -0.49
CA ARG A 78 -11.25 12.47 -1.71
C ARG A 78 -12.42 12.23 -2.66
N LYS A 79 -13.06 11.06 -2.62
CA LYS A 79 -14.14 10.63 -3.54
C LYS A 79 -13.74 10.65 -5.03
N GLU A 80 -12.45 10.67 -5.32
CA GLU A 80 -11.89 10.61 -6.66
C GLU A 80 -11.52 9.16 -7.01
N TYR A 81 -11.63 8.81 -8.29
CA TYR A 81 -11.24 7.49 -8.82
C TYR A 81 -11.86 6.29 -8.06
N PRO A 82 -13.21 6.20 -7.97
CA PRO A 82 -13.87 5.15 -7.20
C PRO A 82 -13.47 3.72 -7.65
N ASP A 83 -13.28 3.49 -8.94
CA ASP A 83 -12.86 2.19 -9.48
C ASP A 83 -11.42 1.84 -9.06
N LEU A 84 -10.53 2.82 -9.02
CA LEU A 84 -9.16 2.62 -8.57
C LEU A 84 -9.09 2.35 -7.06
N LEU A 85 -9.92 3.05 -6.28
CA LEU A 85 -10.07 2.78 -4.85
C LEU A 85 -10.57 1.34 -4.63
N TYR A 86 -11.58 0.89 -5.39
CA TYR A 86 -12.07 -0.48 -5.30
C TYR A 86 -10.95 -1.50 -5.60
N GLU A 87 -10.19 -1.31 -6.68
CA GLU A 87 -9.05 -2.17 -7.02
C GLU A 87 -7.98 -2.20 -5.92
N LEU A 88 -7.69 -1.06 -5.30
CA LEU A 88 -6.79 -0.97 -4.15
C LEU A 88 -7.32 -1.77 -2.97
N GLU A 89 -8.58 -1.59 -2.60
CA GLU A 89 -9.22 -2.30 -1.48
C GLU A 89 -9.31 -3.82 -1.71
N VAL A 90 -9.56 -4.26 -2.94
CA VAL A 90 -9.52 -5.68 -3.32
C VAL A 90 -8.10 -6.22 -3.15
N ALA A 91 -7.09 -5.53 -3.69
CA ALA A 91 -5.71 -5.97 -3.59
C ALA A 91 -5.20 -6.01 -2.13
N VAL A 92 -5.61 -5.06 -1.29
CA VAL A 92 -5.31 -5.08 0.15
C VAL A 92 -5.95 -6.29 0.84
N ARG A 93 -7.23 -6.58 0.57
CA ARG A 93 -7.92 -7.76 1.13
C ARG A 93 -7.29 -9.07 0.70
N GLU A 94 -6.92 -9.19 -0.57
CA GLU A 94 -6.21 -10.37 -1.06
C GLU A 94 -4.87 -10.55 -0.34
N LEU A 95 -4.15 -9.43 -0.13
CA LEU A 95 -2.87 -9.45 0.57
C LEU A 95 -3.07 -9.93 2.01
N GLU A 96 -4.06 -9.41 2.73
CA GLU A 96 -4.42 -9.84 4.08
C GLU A 96 -4.70 -11.33 4.16
N ASN A 97 -5.54 -11.86 3.25
CA ASN A 97 -5.90 -13.28 3.20
C ASN A 97 -4.71 -14.22 2.91
N LEU A 98 -3.63 -13.71 2.31
CA LEU A 98 -2.43 -14.51 2.06
C LEU A 98 -1.48 -14.56 3.25
N ILE A 99 -1.63 -13.62 4.19
CA ILE A 99 -0.74 -13.39 5.34
C ILE A 99 -1.33 -13.99 6.61
N TYR A 100 -2.63 -13.78 6.84
CA TYR A 100 -3.39 -14.27 8.00
C TYR A 100 -4.37 -15.35 7.58
#